data_AF-A0A7C5H164-F1
#
_entry.id   AF-A0A7C5H164-F1
#
_cell.length_a   1.000
_cell.length_b   1.000
_cell.length_c   1.000
_cell.angle_alpha   90.00
_cell.angle_beta   90.00
_cell.angle_gamma   90.00
#
_symmetry.space_group_name_H-M   'P 1'
#
loop_
_entity.id
_entity.type
_entity.pdbx_description
1 polymer ?
#
loop_
_entity_poly.entity_id
_entity_poly.type
_entity_poly.pdbx_seq_one_letter_code
_entity_poly.pdbx_strand_id
1 'polypeptide(L)'
;DCRQLGYQGRIAIYELLVMKEPLRPLILNRAPATTIAAKAIELGMRTLRDDGWKKVKAGITTIEEVLRVTQIEEHLDAVLEQHKRATGVK
;
A
#
# COMPACT_ATOMS: atom_id res chain seq x y z
N ASP A 1 26.42 -16.65 4.59
CA ASP A 1 25.96 -18.05 4.74
C ASP A 1 24.46 -18.01 4.99
N CYS A 2 23.66 -18.47 4.03
CA CYS A 2 22.20 -18.44 4.07
C CYS A 2 21.58 -19.79 4.50
N ARG A 3 22.40 -20.75 4.98
CA ARG A 3 21.95 -22.09 5.40
C ARG A 3 21.12 -22.82 4.33
N GLN A 4 21.47 -22.64 3.05
CA GLN A 4 20.74 -23.22 1.90
C GLN A 4 19.26 -22.79 1.80
N LEU A 5 18.84 -21.71 2.46
CA LEU A 5 17.46 -21.20 2.40
C LEU A 5 17.20 -20.27 1.21
N GLY A 6 18.25 -19.77 0.55
CA GLY A 6 18.12 -18.78 -0.53
C GLY A 6 17.92 -17.33 -0.04
N TYR A 7 17.75 -17.11 1.26
CA TYR A 7 17.55 -15.80 1.88
C TYR A 7 18.46 -15.64 3.11
N GLN A 8 18.92 -14.41 3.39
CA GLN A 8 19.69 -14.10 4.59
C GLN A 8 19.25 -12.76 5.18
N GLY A 9 18.95 -12.74 6.49
CA GLY A 9 18.46 -11.55 7.17
C GLY A 9 16.96 -11.32 6.97
N ARG A 10 16.49 -10.14 7.38
CA ARG A 10 15.10 -9.71 7.24
C ARG A 10 15.09 -8.22 6.90
N ILE A 11 14.16 -7.82 6.04
CA ILE A 11 13.89 -6.42 5.74
C ILE A 11 12.41 -6.16 6.02
N ALA A 12 12.11 -5.04 6.67
CA ALA A 12 10.75 -4.63 6.91
C ALA A 12 10.16 -3.93 5.69
N ILE A 13 8.86 -4.10 5.45
CA ILE A 13 8.05 -3.24 4.59
C ILE A 13 7.14 -2.39 5.47
N TYR A 14 6.91 -1.14 5.07
CA TYR A 14 6.23 -0.16 5.92
C TYR A 14 5.04 0.48 5.22
N GLU A 15 3.98 0.66 5.98
CA GLU A 15 2.81 1.47 5.64
C GLU A 15 2.59 2.45 6.78
N LEU A 16 2.61 3.74 6.44
CA LEU A 16 2.63 4.82 7.44
C LEU A 16 1.60 5.88 7.08
N LEU A 17 0.51 5.90 7.84
CA LEU A 17 -0.50 6.95 7.75
C LEU A 17 -0.02 8.20 8.50
N VAL A 18 0.54 9.16 7.76
CA VAL A 18 0.88 10.46 8.31
C VAL A 18 -0.39 11.31 8.45
N MET A 19 -0.70 11.74 9.67
CA MET A 19 -1.89 12.54 9.94
C MET A 19 -1.79 13.94 9.33
N LYS A 20 -2.39 14.13 8.16
CA LYS A 20 -2.49 15.41 7.47
C LYS A 20 -3.88 16.03 7.65
N GLU A 21 -3.96 17.35 7.51
CA GLU A 21 -5.19 18.12 7.72
C GLU A 21 -6.43 17.55 6.98
N PRO A 22 -6.34 17.14 5.70
CA PRO A 22 -7.50 16.61 4.98
C PRO A 22 -8.03 15.27 5.51
N LEU A 23 -7.26 14.54 6.33
CA LEU A 23 -7.68 13.26 6.91
C LEU A 23 -8.48 13.44 8.21
N ARG A 24 -8.26 14.54 8.95
CA ARG A 24 -8.97 14.81 10.21
C ARG A 24 -10.50 14.78 10.08
N PRO A 25 -11.13 15.51 9.13
CA PRO A 25 -12.58 15.48 9.02
C PRO A 25 -13.11 14.10 8.65
N LEU A 26 -12.38 13.32 7.83
CA LEU A 26 -12.78 11.96 7.48
C LEU A 26 -12.82 11.05 8.71
N ILE A 27 -11.83 11.17 9.59
CA ILE A 27 -11.77 10.40 10.84
C ILE A 27 -12.87 10.84 11.80
N LEU A 28 -13.05 12.14 12.00
CA LEU A 28 -14.09 12.68 12.89
C LEU A 28 -15.50 12.27 12.45
N ASN A 29 -15.74 12.21 11.14
CA ASN A 29 -17.01 11.79 10.56
C ASN A 29 -17.15 10.26 10.45
N ARG A 30 -16.18 9.47 10.95
CA ARG A 30 -16.17 8.00 10.86
C ARG A 30 -16.36 7.51 9.42
N ALA A 31 -15.70 8.16 8.47
CA ALA A 31 -15.73 7.75 7.08
C ALA A 31 -15.23 6.29 6.93
N PRO A 32 -15.69 5.56 5.90
CA PRO A 32 -15.21 4.21 5.62
C PRO A 32 -13.68 4.18 5.53
N ALA A 33 -13.07 3.11 6.02
CA ALA A 33 -11.61 2.94 6.00
C ALA A 33 -11.04 3.05 4.58
N THR A 34 -11.77 2.55 3.58
CA THR A 34 -11.40 2.67 2.15
C THR A 34 -11.32 4.13 1.68
N THR A 35 -12.22 4.99 2.15
CA THR A 35 -12.20 6.44 1.85
C THR A 35 -11.00 7.13 2.50
N ILE A 36 -10.68 6.78 3.75
CA ILE A 36 -9.52 7.32 4.46
C ILE A 36 -8.23 6.86 3.78
N ALA A 37 -8.14 5.57 3.42
CA ALA A 37 -6.99 4.99 2.74
C ALA A 37 -6.75 5.62 1.36
N ALA A 38 -7.80 5.75 0.55
CA ALA A 38 -7.72 6.45 -0.75
C ALA A 38 -7.16 7.87 -0.57
N LYS A 39 -7.69 8.63 0.39
CA LYS A 39 -7.21 9.99 0.65
C LYS A 39 -5.76 10.01 1.14
N ALA A 40 -5.37 9.05 1.97
CA ALA A 40 -4.00 8.94 2.45
C ALA A 40 -3.01 8.63 1.32
N ILE A 41 -3.37 7.73 0.39
CA ILE A 41 -2.57 7.40 -0.79
C ILE A 41 -2.41 8.61 -1.70
N GLU A 42 -3.48 9.34 -1.99
CA GLU A 42 -3.41 10.63 -2.72
C GLU A 42 -2.43 11.61 -2.07
N LEU A 43 -2.38 11.61 -0.74
CA LEU A 43 -1.50 12.45 0.05
C LEU A 43 -0.07 11.88 0.19
N GLY A 44 0.27 10.81 -0.53
CA GLY A 44 1.62 10.25 -0.60
C GLY A 44 1.92 9.14 0.42
N MET A 45 0.90 8.60 1.10
CA MET A 45 1.06 7.34 1.82
C MET A 45 1.41 6.23 0.82
N ARG A 46 2.33 5.35 1.20
CA ARG A 46 2.63 4.12 0.47
C ARG A 46 2.10 2.94 1.24
N THR A 47 1.57 1.98 0.52
CA THR A 47 1.08 0.73 1.09
C THR A 47 2.25 -0.23 1.35
N LEU A 48 1.98 -1.28 2.12
CA LEU A 48 2.94 -2.38 2.32
C LEU A 48 3.38 -3.00 1.00
N ARG A 49 2.43 -3.21 0.07
CA ARG A 49 2.67 -3.83 -1.23
C ARG A 49 3.52 -2.93 -2.13
N ASP A 50 3.24 -1.63 -2.16
CA ASP A 50 4.06 -0.66 -2.91
C ASP A 50 5.49 -0.59 -2.39
N ASP A 51 5.67 -0.56 -1.07
CA ASP A 51 7.00 -0.57 -0.45
C ASP A 51 7.75 -1.88 -0.74
N GLY A 52 7.04 -3.01 -0.72
CA GLY A 52 7.54 -4.31 -1.17
C GLY A 52 8.02 -4.27 -2.62
N TRP A 53 7.21 -3.73 -3.54
CA TRP A 53 7.58 -3.62 -4.95
C TRP A 53 8.80 -2.74 -5.18
N LYS A 54 8.97 -1.66 -4.42
CA LYS A 54 10.19 -0.85 -4.48
C LYS A 54 11.43 -1.66 -4.10
N LYS A 55 11.32 -2.51 -3.07
CA LYS A 55 12.43 -3.38 -2.64
C LYS A 55 12.73 -4.49 -3.64
N VAL A 56 11.70 -5.04 -4.30
CA VAL A 56 11.88 -5.99 -5.43
C VAL A 56 12.63 -5.32 -6.57
N LYS A 57 12.20 -4.13 -7.00
CA LYS A 57 12.87 -3.38 -8.08
C LYS A 57 14.31 -3.00 -7.73
N ALA A 58 14.61 -2.83 -6.45
CA ALA A 58 15.96 -2.58 -5.95
C ALA A 58 16.80 -3.85 -5.74
N GLY A 59 16.26 -5.05 -5.97
CA GLY A 59 16.96 -6.32 -5.78
C GLY A 59 17.18 -6.73 -4.32
N ILE A 60 16.42 -6.15 -3.38
CA ILE A 60 16.58 -6.38 -1.92
C ILE A 60 15.76 -7.58 -1.44
N THR A 61 14.64 -7.87 -2.10
CA THR A 61 13.75 -9.00 -1.80
C THR A 61 13.17 -9.57 -3.10
N THR A 62 12.46 -10.69 -3.01
CA THR A 62 11.85 -11.38 -4.16
C THR A 62 10.37 -11.06 -4.31
N ILE A 63 9.84 -11.32 -5.51
CA ILE A 63 8.41 -11.16 -5.80
C ILE A 63 7.60 -12.08 -4.87
N GLU A 64 8.05 -13.32 -4.72
CA GLU A 64 7.43 -14.36 -3.91
C GLU A 64 7.32 -13.92 -2.44
N GLU A 65 8.37 -13.32 -1.88
CA GLU A 65 8.34 -12.83 -0.50
C GLU A 65 7.31 -11.71 -0.32
N VAL A 66 7.23 -10.75 -1.26
CA VAL A 66 6.25 -9.66 -1.19
C VAL A 66 4.83 -10.20 -1.31
N LEU A 67 4.57 -11.10 -2.26
CA LEU A 67 3.25 -11.71 -2.44
C LEU A 67 2.84 -12.54 -1.23
N ARG A 68 3.78 -13.22 -0.56
CA ARG A 68 3.52 -14.04 0.63
C ARG A 68 3.10 -13.22 1.84
N VAL A 69 3.64 -12.00 2.01
CA VAL A 69 3.46 -11.19 3.23
C VAL A 69 2.54 -9.98 3.06
N THR A 70 2.02 -9.75 1.85
CA THR A 70 1.09 -8.63 1.57
C THR A 70 -0.22 -9.13 0.99
N GLN A 71 -1.33 -8.49 1.35
CA GLN A 71 -2.64 -8.73 0.73
C GLN A 71 -2.83 -7.85 -0.50
N ILE A 72 -3.74 -8.25 -1.40
CA ILE A 72 -4.18 -7.35 -2.46
C ILE A 72 -4.92 -6.20 -1.77
N GLU A 73 -4.58 -4.97 -2.12
CA GLU A 73 -5.15 -3.79 -1.49
C GLU A 73 -6.65 -3.70 -1.79
N GLU A 74 -7.51 -3.98 -0.81
CA GLU A 74 -8.97 -3.81 -0.94
C GLU A 74 -9.36 -2.36 -1.28
N HIS A 75 -8.50 -1.41 -0.92
CA HIS A 75 -8.72 0.02 -1.14
C HIS A 75 -8.34 0.43 -2.58
N LEU A 76 -7.53 -0.37 -3.29
CA LEU A 76 -7.17 -0.08 -4.67
C LEU A 76 -8.37 -0.23 -5.60
N ASP A 77 -9.26 -1.19 -5.32
CA ASP A 77 -10.53 -1.32 -6.03
C ASP A 77 -11.39 -0.06 -5.85
N ALA A 78 -11.47 0.48 -4.63
CA ALA A 78 -12.19 1.73 -4.38
C ALA A 78 -11.56 2.93 -5.13
N VAL A 79 -10.23 3.01 -5.20
CA VAL A 79 -9.50 4.06 -5.93
C VAL A 79 -9.68 3.91 -7.45
N LEU A 80 -9.57 2.68 -7.98
CA LEU A 80 -9.78 2.39 -9.39
C LEU A 80 -11.22 2.66 -9.81
N GLU A 81 -12.21 2.28 -8.99
CA GLU A 81 -13.61 2.58 -9.25
C GLU A 81 -13.91 4.08 -9.18
N GLN A 82 -13.31 4.81 -8.23
CA GLN A 82 -13.38 6.27 -8.19
C GLN A 82 -12.71 6.90 -9.42
N HIS A 83 -11.57 6.36 -9.88
CA HIS A 83 -10.87 6.85 -11.05
C HIS A 83 -11.62 6.55 -12.35
N LYS A 84 -12.21 5.37 -12.51
CA LYS A 84 -13.11 5.01 -13.63
C LYS A 84 -14.32 5.94 -13.68
N ARG A 85 -14.94 6.21 -12.52
CA ARG A 85 -16.06 7.17 -12.41
C ARG A 85 -15.65 8.60 -12.77
N ALA A 86 -14.45 9.03 -12.38
CA ALA A 86 -13.94 10.37 -12.65
C ALA A 86 -13.46 10.56 -14.10
N THR A 87 -12.95 9.50 -14.74
CA THR A 87 -12.41 9.56 -16.12
C THR A 87 -13.41 9.12 -17.19
N GLY A 88 -14.57 8.58 -16.80
CA GLY A 88 -15.61 8.12 -17.74
C GLY A 88 -15.17 6.92 -18.60
N VAL A 89 -14.03 6.30 -18.28
CA VAL A 89 -13.55 5.10 -18.94
C VAL A 89 -14.32 3.92 -18.36
N LYS A 90 -15.10 3.25 -19.23
CA LYS A 90 -15.82 2.01 -18.89
C LYS A 90 -14.83 0.88 -18.58
#